data_AF-A0A379CB66-F1
#
_entry.id   AF-A0A379CB66-F1
#
_cell.length_a   1.000
_cell.length_b   1.000
_cell.length_c   1.000
_cell.angle_alpha   90.00
_cell.angle_beta   90.00
_cell.angle_gamma   90.00
#
_symmetry.space_group_name_H-M   'P 1'
#
loop_
_entity.id
_entity.type
_entity.pdbx_description
1 polymer ?
#
loop_
_entity_poly.entity_id
_entity_poly.type
_entity_poly.pdbx_seq_one_letter_code
_entity_poly.pdbx_strand_id
1 'polypeptide(L)'
;MILTYILAILSIANFLISFLYGFPIRIVLIPTVIALFIAYAKLDEKNKTIYDNHLDYLIRTFLIVFCMAFLIFIYFCITILLSLQSLYVDNYWENFLLSLPIFITPVFTISCVLWCIIRILNGMIKLYKQKDINPMTWFI
;
A
#
# COMPACT_ATOMS: atom_id res chain seq x y z
N MET A 1 -7.17 18.21 36.40
CA MET A 1 -6.38 19.23 35.67
C MET A 1 -5.10 18.65 35.07
N ILE A 2 -4.19 18.04 35.85
CA ILE A 2 -2.97 17.43 35.29
C ILE A 2 -3.28 16.26 34.31
N LEU A 3 -4.22 15.38 34.68
CA LEU A 3 -4.62 14.24 33.84
C LEU A 3 -5.15 14.67 32.47
N THR A 4 -5.95 15.73 32.40
CA THR A 4 -6.52 16.25 31.16
C THR A 4 -5.44 16.82 30.22
N TYR A 5 -4.40 17.47 30.76
CA TYR A 5 -3.26 17.93 29.94
C TYR A 5 -2.44 16.77 29.38
N ILE A 6 -2.19 15.73 30.18
CA ILE A 6 -1.47 14.54 29.72
C ILE A 6 -2.23 13.84 28.59
N LEU A 7 -3.56 13.74 28.70
CA LEU A 7 -4.40 13.14 27.67
C LEU A 7 -4.44 13.95 26.37
N ALA A 8 -4.49 15.28 26.46
CA ALA A 8 -4.42 16.14 25.29
C ALA A 8 -3.09 15.96 24.54
N ILE A 9 -1.96 15.86 25.26
CA ILE A 9 -0.64 15.61 24.66
C ILE A 9 -0.62 14.24 23.95
N LEU A 10 -1.19 13.20 24.56
CA LEU A 10 -1.25 11.87 23.97
C LEU A 10 -2.10 11.84 22.68
N SER A 11 -3.24 12.54 22.65
CA SER A 11 -4.09 12.64 21.47
C SER A 11 -3.39 13.37 20.31
N ILE A 12 -2.69 14.47 20.63
CA ILE A 12 -1.85 15.19 19.65
C ILE A 12 -0.73 14.29 19.11
N ALA A 13 -0.07 13.52 19.99
CA ALA A 13 0.96 12.57 19.56
C ALA A 13 0.40 11.52 18.60
N ASN A 14 -0.77 10.93 18.90
CA ASN A 14 -1.43 9.95 18.03
C ASN A 14 -1.80 10.54 16.66
N PHE A 15 -2.25 11.80 16.62
CA PHE A 15 -2.52 12.50 15.37
C PHE A 15 -1.25 12.68 14.53
N LEU A 16 -0.14 13.13 15.14
CA LEU A 16 1.14 13.29 14.47
C LEU A 16 1.70 11.95 13.96
N ILE A 17 1.60 10.90 14.77
CA ILE A 17 2.01 9.54 14.42
C ILE A 17 1.20 9.02 13.22
N SER A 18 -0.12 9.23 13.22
CA SER A 18 -0.99 8.86 12.11
C SER A 18 -0.56 9.55 10.82
N PHE A 19 -0.25 10.85 10.88
CA PHE A 19 0.24 11.59 9.72
C PHE A 19 1.57 11.03 9.17
N LEU A 20 2.51 10.67 10.07
CA LEU A 20 3.80 10.07 9.70
C LEU A 20 3.63 8.70 9.03
N TYR A 21 2.71 7.87 9.51
CA TYR A 21 2.41 6.56 8.89
C TYR A 21 1.76 6.68 7.50
N GLY A 22 1.35 7.87 7.07
CA GLY A 22 0.91 8.15 5.70
C GLY A 22 2.02 8.41 4.68
N PHE A 23 3.25 8.61 5.14
CA PHE A 23 4.39 8.87 4.25
C PHE A 23 4.78 7.67 3.37
N PRO A 24 4.82 6.43 3.89
CA PRO A 24 5.17 5.24 3.11
C PRO A 24 4.24 4.98 1.92
N ILE A 25 2.95 5.32 2.02
CA ILE A 25 1.95 5.12 0.96
C ILE A 25 2.34 5.89 -0.32
N ARG A 26 2.92 7.09 -0.15
CA ARG A 26 3.33 7.97 -1.27
C ARG A 26 4.52 7.38 -2.04
N ILE A 27 5.38 6.65 -1.34
CA ILE A 27 6.55 5.97 -1.93
C ILE A 27 6.12 4.78 -2.79
N VAL A 28 4.95 4.17 -2.52
CA VAL A 28 4.46 3.02 -3.30
C VAL A 28 3.62 3.47 -4.50
N LEU A 29 2.74 4.46 -4.33
CA LEU A 29 1.78 4.84 -5.36
C LEU A 29 2.47 5.41 -6.61
N ILE A 30 3.44 6.31 -6.45
CA ILE A 30 4.11 7.00 -7.56
C ILE A 30 4.88 6.02 -8.46
N PRO A 31 5.79 5.16 -7.92
CA PRO A 31 6.51 4.19 -8.74
C PRO A 31 5.58 3.18 -9.41
N THR A 32 4.47 2.79 -8.75
CA THR A 32 3.51 1.85 -9.33
C THR A 32 2.82 2.45 -10.56
N VAL A 33 2.43 3.72 -10.49
CA VAL A 33 1.83 4.44 -11.64
C VAL A 33 2.83 4.55 -12.78
N ILE A 34 4.06 4.99 -12.49
CA ILE A 34 5.12 5.09 -13.52
C ILE A 34 5.39 3.72 -14.16
N ALA A 35 5.51 2.67 -13.36
CA ALA A 35 5.75 1.32 -13.84
C ALA A 35 4.59 0.79 -14.68
N LEU A 36 3.34 1.10 -14.30
CA LEU A 36 2.16 0.77 -15.08
C LEU A 36 2.18 1.48 -16.44
N PHE A 37 2.49 2.78 -16.48
CA PHE A 37 2.63 3.54 -17.72
C PHE A 37 3.70 2.96 -18.65
N ILE A 38 4.88 2.63 -18.11
CA ILE A 38 5.97 2.01 -18.89
C ILE A 38 5.54 0.65 -19.44
N ALA A 39 4.87 -0.18 -18.63
CA ALA A 39 4.40 -1.48 -19.06
C ALA A 39 3.33 -1.38 -20.15
N TYR A 40 2.41 -0.39 -20.04
CA TYR A 40 1.43 -0.10 -21.09
C TYR A 40 2.06 0.47 -22.36
N ALA A 41 3.06 1.35 -22.25
CA ALA A 41 3.75 1.90 -23.42
C ALA A 41 4.50 0.82 -24.21
N LYS A 42 4.95 -0.25 -23.55
CA LYS A 42 5.57 -1.41 -24.19
C LYS A 42 4.58 -2.48 -24.66
N LEU A 43 3.28 -2.26 -24.48
CA LEU A 43 2.26 -3.21 -24.91
C LEU A 43 2.22 -3.38 -26.44
N ASP A 44 2.61 -2.35 -27.20
CA ASP A 44 2.60 -2.42 -28.66
C ASP A 44 3.76 -3.29 -29.22
N GLU A 45 4.82 -3.52 -28.43
CA GLU A 45 5.93 -4.44 -28.75
C GLU A 45 5.55 -5.92 -28.54
N LYS A 46 4.34 -6.20 -28.04
CA LYS A 46 3.79 -7.54 -27.75
C LYS A 46 3.56 -8.41 -29.00
N ASN A 47 3.88 -7.94 -30.20
CA ASN A 47 3.64 -8.73 -31.40
C ASN A 47 4.72 -9.83 -31.60
N LYS A 48 4.39 -11.06 -31.17
CA LYS A 48 5.01 -12.36 -31.52
C LYS A 48 6.32 -12.76 -30.82
N THR A 49 6.49 -12.43 -29.54
CA THR A 49 7.70 -12.83 -28.80
C THR A 49 7.38 -13.57 -27.51
N ILE A 50 8.38 -14.24 -26.92
CA ILE A 50 8.31 -14.93 -25.62
C ILE A 50 7.85 -13.97 -24.49
N TYR A 51 7.90 -12.65 -24.72
CA TYR A 51 7.59 -11.61 -23.74
C TYR A 51 6.08 -11.40 -23.48
N ASP A 52 5.16 -11.98 -24.28
CA ASP A 52 3.72 -11.75 -24.16
C ASP A 52 3.15 -12.05 -22.77
N ASN A 53 3.42 -13.27 -22.29
CA ASN A 53 2.92 -13.73 -21.00
C ASN A 53 3.57 -12.97 -19.83
N HIS A 54 4.82 -12.52 -20.00
CA HIS A 54 5.56 -11.77 -18.99
C HIS A 54 5.07 -10.32 -18.85
N LEU A 55 4.79 -9.65 -19.97
CA LEU A 55 4.21 -8.31 -19.96
C LEU A 55 2.80 -8.33 -19.35
N ASP A 56 1.96 -9.31 -19.70
CA ASP A 56 0.63 -9.45 -19.09
C ASP A 56 0.68 -9.72 -17.59
N TYR A 57 1.61 -10.58 -17.15
CA TYR A 57 1.85 -10.83 -15.73
C TYR A 57 2.29 -9.56 -14.98
N LEU A 58 3.17 -8.76 -15.58
CA LEU A 58 3.71 -7.55 -14.98
C LEU A 58 2.65 -6.44 -14.90
N ILE A 59 1.89 -6.21 -15.97
CA ILE A 59 0.77 -5.24 -16.01
C ILE A 59 -0.26 -5.60 -14.95
N ARG A 60 -0.67 -6.87 -14.85
CA ARG A 60 -1.60 -7.33 -13.81
C ARG A 60 -1.06 -7.13 -12.41
N THR A 61 0.23 -7.40 -12.19
CA THR A 61 0.88 -7.16 -10.90
C THR A 61 0.78 -5.68 -10.52
N PHE A 62 1.14 -4.77 -11.43
CA PHE A 62 1.04 -3.34 -11.16
C PHE A 62 -0.39 -2.84 -10.98
N LEU A 63 -1.37 -3.37 -11.73
CA LEU A 63 -2.79 -3.05 -11.53
C LEU A 63 -3.28 -3.48 -10.14
N ILE A 64 -2.93 -4.69 -9.70
CA ILE A 64 -3.32 -5.18 -8.37
C ILE A 64 -2.67 -4.32 -7.28
N VAL A 65 -1.39 -4.00 -7.42
CA VAL A 65 -0.68 -3.12 -6.47
C VAL A 65 -1.30 -1.73 -6.45
N PHE A 66 -1.69 -1.18 -7.60
CA PHE A 66 -2.38 0.09 -7.71
C PHE A 66 -3.73 0.06 -6.97
N CYS A 67 -4.56 -0.96 -7.19
CA CYS A 67 -5.82 -1.13 -6.48
C CYS A 67 -5.62 -1.29 -4.96
N MET A 68 -4.64 -2.10 -4.54
CA MET A 68 -4.30 -2.27 -3.13
C MET A 68 -3.83 -0.96 -2.49
N ALA A 69 -2.94 -0.23 -3.17
CA ALA A 69 -2.45 1.06 -2.70
C ALA A 69 -3.58 2.09 -2.60
N PHE A 70 -4.55 2.06 -3.52
CA PHE A 70 -5.74 2.92 -3.45
C PHE A 70 -6.65 2.57 -2.25
N LEU A 71 -6.88 1.28 -1.98
CA LEU A 71 -7.63 0.84 -0.79
C LEU A 71 -6.94 1.24 0.51
N ILE A 72 -5.61 1.09 0.57
CA ILE A 72 -4.79 1.54 1.71
C ILE A 72 -4.89 3.05 1.88
N PHE A 73 -4.89 3.82 0.79
CA PHE A 73 -5.06 5.26 0.83
C PHE A 73 -6.42 5.67 1.40
N ILE A 74 -7.51 5.00 1.02
CA ILE A 74 -8.83 5.22 1.61
C ILE A 74 -8.83 4.90 3.11
N TYR A 75 -8.27 3.75 3.49
CA TYR A 75 -8.17 3.34 4.90
C TYR A 75 -7.35 4.33 5.73
N PHE A 76 -6.29 4.88 5.13
CA PHE A 76 -5.48 5.93 5.73
C PHE A 76 -6.27 7.22 5.95
N CYS A 77 -7.06 7.67 4.96
CA CYS A 77 -7.95 8.82 5.12
C CYS A 77 -8.97 8.62 6.25
N ILE A 78 -9.56 7.43 6.35
CA ILE A 78 -10.47 7.07 7.45
C ILE A 78 -9.74 7.16 8.80
N THR A 79 -8.51 6.63 8.88
CA THR A 79 -7.71 6.66 10.11
C THR A 79 -7.37 8.08 10.53
N ILE A 80 -7.06 8.99 9.59
CA ILE A 80 -6.89 10.42 9.89
C ILE A 80 -8.18 11.02 10.47
N LEU A 81 -9.33 10.75 9.85
CA LEU A 81 -10.61 11.31 10.30
C LEU A 81 -10.97 10.84 11.71
N LEU A 82 -10.75 9.55 12.02
CA LEU A 82 -10.94 9.01 13.37
C LEU A 82 -9.95 9.63 14.38
N SER A 83 -8.71 9.88 13.95
CA SER A 83 -7.69 10.53 14.78
C SER A 83 -8.04 11.99 15.08
N LEU A 84 -8.66 12.70 14.13
CA LEU A 84 -9.18 14.05 14.36
C LEU A 84 -10.34 14.06 15.35
N GLN A 85 -11.23 13.06 15.29
CA GLN A 85 -12.32 12.90 16.27
C GLN A 85 -11.77 12.68 17.68
N SER A 86 -10.65 11.97 17.83
CA SER A 86 -9.98 11.73 19.12
C SER A 86 -9.45 13.01 19.81
N LEU A 87 -9.36 14.14 19.09
CA LEU A 87 -9.00 15.43 19.69
C LEU A 87 -10.14 16.07 20.48
N TYR A 88 -11.39 15.66 20.23
CA TYR A 88 -12.60 16.26 20.82
C TYR A 88 -13.33 15.34 21.80
N VAL A 89 -12.94 14.07 21.88
CA VAL A 89 -13.56 13.08 22.78
C VAL A 89 -12.82 13.09 24.11
N ASP A 90 -13.52 13.41 25.20
CA ASP A 90 -12.94 13.41 26.56
C ASP A 90 -12.86 12.00 27.17
N ASN A 91 -13.60 11.03 26.62
CA ASN A 91 -13.64 9.66 27.11
C ASN A 91 -12.39 8.87 26.67
N TYR A 92 -11.58 8.47 27.65
CA TYR A 92 -10.33 7.74 27.44
C TYR A 92 -10.51 6.42 26.68
N TRP A 93 -11.54 5.64 27.03
CA TRP A 93 -11.73 4.32 26.45
C TRP A 93 -12.10 4.38 24.97
N GLU A 94 -12.87 5.39 24.57
CA GLU A 94 -13.23 5.63 23.17
C GLU A 94 -12.01 6.06 22.36
N ASN A 95 -11.18 6.96 22.89
CA ASN A 95 -9.93 7.39 22.24
C ASN A 95 -8.96 6.22 22.01
N PHE A 96 -8.83 5.34 23.00
CA PHE A 96 -7.99 4.15 22.86
C PHE A 96 -8.46 3.26 21.70
N LEU A 97 -9.77 2.98 21.61
CA LEU A 97 -10.33 2.16 20.54
C LEU A 97 -10.17 2.81 19.16
N LEU A 98 -10.36 4.14 19.08
CA LEU A 98 -10.21 4.92 17.86
C LEU A 98 -8.76 4.94 17.33
N SER A 99 -7.76 4.73 18.19
CA SER A 99 -6.35 4.67 17.81
C SER A 99 -5.86 3.30 17.31
N LEU A 100 -6.61 2.21 17.54
CA LEU A 100 -6.20 0.85 17.13
C LEU A 100 -5.92 0.69 15.61
N PRO A 101 -6.70 1.29 14.70
CA PRO A 101 -6.46 1.21 13.25
C PRO A 101 -5.06 1.68 12.81
N ILE A 102 -4.42 2.57 13.57
CA ILE A 102 -3.09 3.12 13.27
C ILE A 102 -2.05 2.00 13.18
N PHE A 103 -2.16 0.97 14.02
CA PHE A 103 -1.21 -0.14 14.07
C PHE A 103 -1.40 -1.15 12.94
N ILE A 104 -2.61 -1.25 12.37
CA ILE A 104 -2.93 -2.21 11.31
C ILE A 104 -2.40 -1.74 9.95
N THR A 105 -2.51 -0.43 9.69
CA THR A 105 -2.08 0.20 8.42
C THR A 105 -0.64 -0.13 8.00
N PRO A 106 0.40 0.02 8.87
CA PRO A 106 1.79 -0.25 8.47
C PRO A 106 2.02 -1.73 8.18
N VAL A 107 1.41 -2.64 8.94
CA VAL A 107 1.54 -4.09 8.72
C VAL A 107 1.04 -4.45 7.33
N PHE A 108 -0.17 -3.98 6.97
CA PHE A 108 -0.75 -4.25 5.67
C PHE A 108 0.07 -3.63 4.53
N THR A 109 0.57 -2.40 4.72
CA THR A 109 1.42 -1.72 3.74
C THR A 109 2.71 -2.50 3.48
N ILE A 110 3.40 -2.96 4.53
CA ILE A 110 4.63 -3.76 4.42
C ILE A 110 4.34 -5.08 3.70
N SER A 111 3.24 -5.78 4.05
CA SER A 111 2.84 -7.01 3.38
C SER A 111 2.59 -6.81 1.89
N CYS A 112 1.91 -5.73 1.49
CA CYS A 112 1.69 -5.39 0.08
C CYS A 112 3.00 -5.10 -0.67
N VAL A 113 3.93 -4.36 -0.05
CA VAL A 113 5.24 -4.07 -0.65
C VAL A 113 6.05 -5.35 -0.85
N LEU A 114 6.10 -6.22 0.17
CA LEU A 114 6.78 -7.51 0.07
C LEU A 114 6.17 -8.38 -1.04
N TRP A 115 4.84 -8.46 -1.10
CA TRP A 115 4.14 -9.21 -2.15
C TRP A 115 4.46 -8.68 -3.56
N CYS A 116 4.48 -7.35 -3.73
CA CYS A 116 4.85 -6.69 -4.98
C CYS A 116 6.28 -7.05 -5.41
N ILE A 117 7.25 -6.94 -4.50
CA ILE A 117 8.65 -7.26 -4.75
C ILE A 117 8.81 -8.72 -5.18
N ILE A 118 8.20 -9.66 -4.43
CA ILE A 118 8.28 -11.11 -4.74
C ILE A 118 7.73 -11.40 -6.13
N ARG A 119 6.58 -10.80 -6.49
CA ARG A 119 5.96 -10.98 -7.81
C ARG A 119 6.83 -10.46 -8.95
N ILE A 120 7.39 -9.27 -8.81
CA ILE A 120 8.28 -8.67 -9.80
C ILE A 120 9.53 -9.55 -9.98
N LEU A 121 10.17 -9.95 -8.87
CA LEU A 121 11.35 -10.81 -8.91
C LEU A 121 11.06 -12.16 -9.58
N ASN A 122 9.94 -12.80 -9.25
CA ASN A 122 9.53 -14.06 -9.88
C ASN A 122 9.30 -13.90 -11.39
N GLY A 123 8.66 -12.80 -11.80
CA GLY A 123 8.49 -12.43 -13.21
C GLY A 123 9.83 -12.28 -13.93
N MET A 124 10.77 -11.55 -13.34
CA MET A 124 12.12 -11.33 -13.88
C MET A 124 12.96 -12.61 -13.94
N ILE A 125 12.93 -13.45 -12.90
CA ILE A 125 13.69 -14.70 -12.84
C ILE A 125 13.20 -15.69 -13.90
N LYS A 126 11.87 -15.83 -14.06
CA LYS A 126 11.30 -16.71 -15.10
C LYS A 126 11.62 -16.18 -16.49
N LEU A 127 11.58 -14.86 -16.69
CA LEU A 127 11.99 -14.24 -17.94
C LEU A 127 13.46 -14.52 -18.28
N TYR A 128 14.36 -14.35 -17.31
CA TYR A 128 15.78 -14.66 -17.49
C TYR A 128 16.04 -16.13 -17.83
N LYS A 129 15.28 -17.05 -17.22
CA LYS A 129 15.36 -18.49 -17.49
C LYS A 129 14.60 -18.92 -18.76
N GLN A 130 14.01 -17.99 -19.51
CA GLN A 130 13.16 -18.28 -20.68
C GLN A 130 12.05 -19.30 -20.34
N LYS A 131 11.49 -19.20 -19.14
CA LYS A 131 10.38 -20.05 -18.68
C LYS A 131 9.09 -19.28 -18.76
N ASP A 132 8.05 -19.94 -19.29
CA ASP A 132 6.72 -19.38 -19.32
C ASP A 132 6.21 -19.03 -17.91
N ILE A 133 5.42 -17.97 -17.85
CA ILE A 133 4.74 -17.54 -16.64
C ILE A 133 3.24 -17.48 -16.89
N ASN A 134 2.45 -18.00 -15.95
CA ASN A 134 1.01 -17.85 -16.02
C ASN A 134 0.64 -16.45 -15.49
N PRO A 135 0.04 -15.56 -16.29
CA PRO A 135 -0.38 -14.23 -15.82
C PRO A 135 -1.52 -14.28 -14.79
N MET A 136 -2.21 -15.42 -14.66
CA MET A 136 -3.31 -15.61 -13.70
C MET A 136 -2.86 -16.05 -12.31
N THR A 137 -1.60 -16.44 -12.11
CA THR A 137 -1.18 -16.90 -10.78
C THR A 137 -1.09 -15.75 -9.77
N TRP A 138 -1.57 -16.05 -8.56
CA TRP A 138 -1.69 -15.09 -7.47
C TRP A 138 -0.46 -15.07 -6.56
N PHE A 139 0.16 -16.24 -6.33
CA PHE A 139 1.27 -16.40 -5.38
C PHE A 139 2.62 -16.81 -6.01
N ILE A 140 2.66 -17.59 -7.11
CA ILE A 140 3.88 -17.99 -7.87
C ILE A 140 3.54 -18.46 -9.28
#